data_AF-A0A7K3X4W8-F1
#
_entry.id   AF-A0A7K3X4W8-F1
#
_cell.length_a   1.000
_cell.length_b   1.000
_cell.length_c   1.000
_cell.angle_alpha   90.00
_cell.angle_beta   90.00
_cell.angle_gamma   90.00
#
_symmetry.space_group_name_H-M   'P 1'
#
loop_
_entity.id
_entity.type
_entity.pdbx_description
1 polymer ?
#
loop_
_entity_poly.entity_id
_entity_poly.type
_entity_poly.pdbx_seq_one_letter_code
_entity_poly.pdbx_strand_id
1 'polypeptide(L)'
;MNIRSRGDHGGPPIGAYFRWTDSAVSQLTGQIAERDIHRLVLTPRYWALLGSPTIGTPQFYQVLAREIDQRIAEFEAARTELEAQIARWTDLATYVVPDTSFFCQGERLFDQADYHHILGINWRTPIRALIPIAVVDELDELKEARTAVRHRARVSLAILDRVVAGSPQDPHELRSPELRELAGGVQAPTGDLTIEILFDPPGHVRLPIIDDEIIDRALSIQPLAGREVALLTCDTNQSFRARSVGLRAVKARRKDQETELKAAYEAEETTSGK
;
A
#
# COMPACT_ATOMS: atom_id res chain seq x y z
N MET A 1 -6.33 -19.40 -23.78
CA MET A 1 -6.37 -20.05 -25.11
C MET A 1 -4.99 -20.65 -25.39
N ASN A 2 -4.87 -21.96 -25.66
CA ASN A 2 -3.57 -22.57 -25.93
C ASN A 2 -3.18 -22.32 -27.41
N ILE A 3 -2.34 -21.31 -27.66
CA ILE A 3 -1.89 -20.88 -29.00
C ILE A 3 -1.07 -22.00 -29.70
N ARG A 4 -0.58 -22.99 -28.96
CA ARG A 4 0.27 -24.08 -29.46
C ARG A 4 -0.45 -25.38 -29.77
N SER A 5 -1.74 -25.52 -29.44
CA SER A 5 -2.47 -26.77 -29.68
C SER A 5 -3.09 -26.78 -31.09
N ARG A 6 -2.55 -27.69 -31.94
CA ARG A 6 -2.88 -28.04 -33.34
C ARG A 6 -2.12 -27.34 -34.46
N GLY A 7 -1.23 -28.12 -35.08
CA GLY A 7 -0.74 -27.97 -36.45
C GLY A 7 0.22 -29.11 -36.77
N ASP A 8 -0.27 -30.14 -37.46
CA ASP A 8 0.50 -31.34 -37.85
C ASP A 8 1.70 -30.98 -38.76
N HIS A 9 1.72 -29.80 -39.38
CA HIS A 9 2.85 -29.31 -40.18
C HIS A 9 3.10 -27.80 -39.95
N GLY A 10 4.20 -27.44 -39.27
CA GLY A 10 4.89 -26.15 -39.44
C GLY A 10 4.31 -24.90 -38.74
N GLY A 11 4.49 -24.76 -37.43
CA GLY A 11 4.41 -23.48 -36.70
C GLY A 11 3.05 -23.13 -36.07
N PRO A 12 3.02 -22.18 -35.11
CA PRO A 12 1.78 -21.76 -34.46
C PRO A 12 0.83 -21.08 -35.46
N PRO A 13 -0.50 -21.27 -35.37
CA PRO A 13 -1.44 -20.69 -36.32
C PRO A 13 -1.42 -19.16 -36.20
N ILE A 14 -1.01 -18.48 -37.27
CA ILE A 14 -0.88 -17.02 -37.34
C ILE A 14 -2.15 -16.31 -36.85
N GLY A 15 -3.30 -16.78 -37.32
CA GLY A 15 -4.60 -16.24 -36.92
C GLY A 15 -4.95 -16.47 -35.44
N ALA A 16 -4.38 -17.49 -34.79
CA ALA A 16 -4.58 -17.69 -33.35
C ALA A 16 -3.81 -16.66 -32.52
N TYR A 17 -2.59 -16.30 -32.94
CA TYR A 17 -1.83 -15.25 -32.28
C TYR A 17 -2.51 -13.88 -32.42
N PHE A 18 -2.93 -13.48 -33.61
CA PHE A 18 -3.61 -12.19 -33.80
C PHE A 18 -4.96 -12.11 -33.07
N ARG A 19 -5.76 -13.18 -33.05
CA ARG A 19 -6.99 -13.23 -32.24
C ARG A 19 -6.68 -13.14 -30.74
N TRP A 20 -5.60 -13.77 -30.28
CA TRP A 20 -5.17 -13.62 -28.90
C TRP A 20 -4.78 -12.17 -28.60
N THR A 21 -4.03 -11.51 -29.47
CA THR A 21 -3.66 -10.10 -29.30
C THR A 21 -4.90 -9.21 -29.16
N ASP A 22 -5.86 -9.33 -30.08
CA ASP A 22 -7.10 -8.54 -30.04
C ASP A 22 -7.91 -8.80 -28.75
N SER A 23 -8.06 -10.07 -28.37
CA SER A 23 -8.70 -10.44 -27.11
C SER A 23 -7.96 -9.92 -25.88
N ALA A 24 -6.63 -9.94 -25.88
CA ALA A 24 -5.81 -9.47 -24.77
C ALA A 24 -5.92 -7.95 -24.62
N VAL A 25 -5.87 -7.20 -25.72
CA VAL A 25 -6.10 -5.75 -25.71
C VAL A 25 -7.48 -5.44 -25.16
N SER A 26 -8.53 -6.10 -25.66
CA SER A 26 -9.89 -5.88 -25.18
C SER A 26 -10.06 -6.19 -23.68
N GLN A 27 -9.38 -7.22 -23.15
CA GLN A 27 -9.47 -7.59 -21.75
C GLN A 27 -8.68 -6.63 -20.85
N LEU A 28 -7.49 -6.20 -21.28
CA LEU A 28 -6.60 -5.36 -20.48
C LEU A 28 -6.96 -3.87 -20.57
N THR A 29 -7.69 -3.45 -21.60
CA THR A 29 -8.19 -2.07 -21.72
C THR A 29 -9.07 -1.72 -20.54
N GLY A 30 -8.73 -0.62 -19.87
CA GLY A 30 -9.42 -0.16 -18.67
C GLY A 30 -8.99 -0.84 -17.37
N GLN A 31 -8.13 -1.87 -17.42
CA GLN A 31 -7.54 -2.51 -16.24
C GLN A 31 -6.10 -2.06 -15.99
N ILE A 32 -5.35 -1.76 -17.05
CA ILE A 32 -3.97 -1.27 -16.96
C ILE A 32 -3.79 -0.01 -17.81
N ALA A 33 -2.70 0.73 -17.59
CA ALA A 33 -2.38 1.91 -18.38
C ALA A 33 -2.10 1.54 -19.85
N GLU A 34 -2.48 2.42 -20.77
CA GLU A 34 -2.30 2.23 -22.22
C GLU A 34 -0.83 1.92 -22.59
N ARG A 35 0.12 2.59 -21.93
CA ARG A 35 1.56 2.34 -22.09
C ARG A 35 1.94 0.88 -21.82
N ASP A 36 1.29 0.23 -20.86
CA ASP A 36 1.58 -1.14 -20.48
C ASP A 36 0.95 -2.13 -21.47
N ILE A 37 -0.19 -1.79 -22.08
CA ILE A 37 -0.77 -2.54 -23.21
C ILE A 37 0.20 -2.54 -24.41
N HIS A 38 0.80 -1.38 -24.73
CA HIS A 38 1.80 -1.28 -25.79
C HIS A 38 3.09 -2.04 -25.48
N ARG A 39 3.48 -2.06 -24.21
CA ARG A 39 4.66 -2.80 -23.76
C ARG A 39 4.44 -4.32 -23.78
N LEU A 40 3.28 -4.79 -23.32
CA LEU A 40 3.01 -6.23 -23.12
C LEU A 40 2.39 -6.91 -24.33
N VAL A 41 1.61 -6.20 -25.14
CA VAL A 41 0.81 -6.81 -26.23
C VAL A 41 1.12 -6.19 -27.59
N LEU A 42 0.94 -4.87 -27.72
CA LEU A 42 1.03 -4.14 -29.00
C LEU A 42 2.45 -3.68 -29.32
N THR A 43 3.39 -4.63 -29.29
CA THR A 43 4.82 -4.34 -29.38
C THR A 43 5.27 -3.97 -30.79
N PRO A 44 6.44 -3.33 -30.98
CA PRO A 44 6.96 -3.05 -32.31
C PRO A 44 7.06 -4.29 -33.21
N ARG A 45 7.35 -5.47 -32.63
CA ARG A 45 7.44 -6.73 -33.37
C ARG A 45 6.07 -7.25 -33.81
N TYR A 46 5.03 -7.04 -33.00
CA TYR A 46 3.65 -7.33 -33.41
C TYR A 46 3.28 -6.55 -34.67
N TRP A 47 3.55 -5.24 -34.72
CA TRP A 47 3.25 -4.41 -35.88
C TRP A 47 4.05 -4.82 -37.12
N ALA A 48 5.33 -5.16 -36.93
CA ALA A 48 6.18 -5.67 -38.02
C ALA A 48 5.68 -7.03 -38.56
N LEU A 49 5.19 -7.91 -37.70
CA LEU A 49 4.58 -9.18 -38.11
C LEU A 49 3.26 -8.97 -38.86
N LEU A 50 2.42 -8.05 -38.40
CA LEU A 50 1.12 -7.75 -39.03
C LEU A 50 1.28 -7.23 -40.46
N GLY A 51 2.30 -6.41 -40.71
CA GLY A 51 2.59 -5.83 -42.03
C GLY A 51 3.60 -6.63 -42.87
N SER A 52 4.05 -7.80 -42.43
CA SER A 52 5.15 -8.49 -43.11
C SER A 52 4.72 -9.05 -44.47
N PRO A 53 5.44 -8.78 -45.58
CA PRO A 53 5.18 -9.41 -46.86
C PRO A 53 5.59 -10.89 -46.90
N THR A 54 6.30 -11.38 -45.87
CA THR A 54 6.78 -12.77 -45.78
C THR A 54 5.83 -13.70 -45.04
N ILE A 55 4.58 -13.29 -44.81
CA ILE A 55 3.57 -14.12 -44.13
C ILE A 55 3.50 -15.52 -44.78
N GLY A 56 3.55 -16.55 -43.94
CA GLY A 56 3.52 -17.95 -44.36
C GLY A 56 4.87 -18.55 -44.73
N THR A 57 5.97 -17.79 -44.74
CA THR A 57 7.31 -18.36 -44.95
C THR A 57 7.91 -18.93 -43.66
N PRO A 58 8.89 -19.86 -43.75
CA PRO A 58 9.59 -20.38 -42.56
C PRO A 58 10.21 -19.28 -41.70
N GLN A 59 10.76 -18.23 -42.30
CA GLN A 59 11.36 -17.10 -41.58
C GLN A 59 10.32 -16.33 -40.79
N PHE A 60 9.12 -16.14 -41.35
CA PHE A 60 8.00 -15.52 -40.63
C PHE A 60 7.62 -16.34 -39.40
N TYR A 61 7.46 -17.66 -39.54
CA TYR A 61 7.12 -18.53 -38.42
C TYR A 61 8.19 -18.53 -37.32
N GLN A 62 9.48 -18.40 -37.67
CA GLN A 62 10.55 -18.24 -36.67
C GLN A 62 10.42 -16.94 -35.88
N VAL A 63 10.12 -15.82 -36.55
CA VAL A 63 9.94 -14.53 -35.86
C VAL A 63 8.67 -14.55 -35.00
N LEU A 64 7.57 -15.12 -35.53
CA LEU A 64 6.33 -15.30 -34.78
C LEU A 64 6.53 -16.20 -33.55
N ALA A 65 7.26 -17.30 -33.68
CA ALA A 65 7.55 -18.19 -32.55
C ALA A 65 8.33 -17.45 -31.45
N ARG A 66 9.39 -16.70 -31.82
CA ARG A 66 10.16 -15.89 -30.86
C ARG A 66 9.32 -14.80 -30.19
N GLU A 67 8.42 -14.17 -30.94
CA GLU A 67 7.47 -13.19 -30.38
C GLU A 67 6.57 -13.84 -29.35
N ILE A 68 5.99 -15.01 -29.67
CA ILE A 68 5.16 -15.77 -28.73
C ILE A 68 5.96 -16.18 -27.49
N ASP A 69 7.18 -16.70 -27.66
CA ASP A 69 8.06 -17.07 -26.53
C ASP A 69 8.34 -15.88 -25.62
N GLN A 70 8.68 -14.73 -26.20
CA GLN A 70 8.97 -13.53 -25.43
C GLN A 70 7.71 -13.01 -24.70
N ARG A 71 6.55 -13.04 -25.35
CA ARG A 71 5.29 -12.64 -24.70
C ARG A 71 4.90 -13.58 -23.58
N ILE A 72 5.07 -14.89 -23.75
CA ILE A 72 4.88 -15.86 -22.66
C ILE A 72 5.79 -15.51 -21.48
N ALA A 73 7.09 -15.32 -21.72
CA ALA A 73 8.04 -15.01 -20.65
C ALA A 73 7.73 -13.69 -19.93
N GLU A 74 7.34 -12.64 -20.65
CA GLU A 74 7.00 -11.35 -20.06
C GLU A 74 5.69 -11.39 -19.27
N PHE A 75 4.66 -12.10 -19.77
CA PHE A 75 3.42 -12.29 -19.03
C PHE A 75 3.62 -13.20 -17.80
N GLU A 76 4.47 -14.23 -17.89
CA GLU A 76 4.83 -15.07 -16.74
C GLU A 76 5.60 -14.29 -15.68
N ALA A 77 6.53 -13.41 -16.09
CA ALA A 77 7.23 -12.52 -15.18
C ALA A 77 6.27 -11.52 -14.52
N ALA A 78 5.38 -10.90 -15.29
CA ALA A 78 4.36 -9.99 -14.75
C ALA A 78 3.38 -10.70 -13.80
N ARG A 79 2.99 -11.95 -14.12
CA ARG A 79 2.16 -12.78 -13.24
C ARG A 79 2.91 -13.12 -11.95
N THR A 80 4.16 -13.56 -12.05
CA THR A 80 4.98 -13.91 -10.88
C THR A 80 5.18 -12.70 -9.97
N GLU A 81 5.42 -11.52 -10.54
CA GLU A 81 5.52 -10.27 -9.80
C GLU A 81 4.19 -9.92 -9.10
N LEU A 82 3.07 -10.03 -9.80
CA LEU A 82 1.75 -9.80 -9.21
C LEU A 82 1.43 -10.82 -8.11
N GLU A 83 1.74 -12.10 -8.32
CA GLU A 83 1.56 -13.17 -7.32
C GLU A 83 2.41 -12.92 -6.08
N ALA A 84 3.66 -12.45 -6.26
CA ALA A 84 4.53 -12.07 -5.16
C ALA A 84 3.97 -10.85 -4.39
N GLN A 85 3.45 -9.85 -5.11
CA GLN A 85 2.77 -8.72 -4.50
C GLN A 85 1.53 -9.14 -3.74
N ILE A 86 0.67 -10.01 -4.27
CA ILE A 86 -0.51 -10.52 -3.56
C ILE A 86 -0.08 -11.34 -2.34
N ALA A 87 0.92 -12.23 -2.47
CA ALA A 87 1.41 -13.07 -1.38
C ALA A 87 1.91 -12.24 -0.18
N ARG A 88 2.47 -11.05 -0.44
CA ARG A 88 2.87 -10.07 0.58
C ARG A 88 1.73 -9.67 1.52
N TRP A 89 0.48 -9.70 1.04
CA TRP A 89 -0.71 -9.25 1.75
C TRP A 89 -1.62 -10.38 2.26
N THR A 90 -1.17 -11.64 2.17
CA THR A 90 -1.97 -12.82 2.54
C THR A 90 -1.91 -13.16 4.04
N ASP A 91 -1.22 -12.37 4.87
CA ASP A 91 -1.16 -12.61 6.31
C ASP A 91 -2.54 -12.43 7.00
N LEU A 92 -2.66 -12.67 8.30
CA LEU A 92 -3.91 -12.44 9.05
C LEU A 92 -3.95 -11.05 9.72
N ALA A 93 -3.08 -10.13 9.30
CA ALA A 93 -2.99 -8.81 9.92
C ALA A 93 -4.17 -7.92 9.53
N THR A 94 -4.52 -7.03 10.45
CA THR A 94 -5.34 -5.85 10.16
C THR A 94 -4.41 -4.75 9.64
N TYR A 95 -4.70 -4.26 8.44
CA TYR A 95 -3.93 -3.18 7.82
C TYR A 95 -4.46 -1.82 8.26
N VAL A 96 -3.55 -0.98 8.74
CA VAL A 96 -3.85 0.39 9.13
C VAL A 96 -2.90 1.36 8.43
N VAL A 97 -3.42 2.46 7.91
CA VAL A 97 -2.64 3.52 7.29
C VAL A 97 -2.71 4.75 8.19
N PRO A 98 -1.68 5.05 9.00
CA PRO A 98 -1.63 6.27 9.77
C PRO A 98 -1.31 7.47 8.87
N ASP A 99 -2.03 8.58 9.08
CA ASP A 99 -1.71 9.87 8.45
C ASP A 99 -0.73 10.70 9.31
N THR A 100 -0.26 11.81 8.76
CA THR A 100 0.64 12.75 9.44
C THR A 100 0.05 13.31 10.73
N SER A 101 -1.26 13.54 10.77
CA SER A 101 -1.94 14.07 11.95
C SER A 101 -1.84 13.13 13.14
N PHE A 102 -1.87 11.81 12.93
CA PHE A 102 -1.69 10.81 13.99
C PHE A 102 -0.30 10.91 14.64
N PHE A 103 0.76 11.06 13.84
CA PHE A 103 2.13 11.20 14.34
C PHE A 103 2.36 12.51 15.10
N CYS A 104 1.69 13.59 14.70
CA CYS A 104 1.91 14.92 15.28
C CYS A 104 0.98 15.24 16.45
N GLN A 105 -0.29 14.83 16.37
CA GLN A 105 -1.35 15.31 17.25
C GLN A 105 -1.90 14.22 18.17
N GLY A 106 -1.58 12.94 17.91
CA GLY A 106 -2.03 11.82 18.73
C GLY A 106 -1.75 12.02 20.21
N GLU A 107 -2.60 11.45 21.07
CA GLU A 107 -2.47 11.48 22.53
C GLU A 107 -1.06 11.04 22.96
N ARG A 108 -0.65 9.85 22.51
CA ARG A 108 0.68 9.28 22.71
C ARG A 108 1.53 9.36 21.44
N LEU A 109 2.84 9.14 21.56
CA LEU A 109 3.66 8.87 20.38
C LEU A 109 3.18 7.58 19.70
N PHE A 110 3.39 7.48 18.39
CA PHE A 110 2.86 6.36 17.61
C PHE A 110 3.43 5.00 18.03
N ASP A 111 4.64 4.94 18.61
CA ASP A 111 5.26 3.74 19.17
C ASP A 111 4.69 3.34 20.55
N GLN A 112 4.01 4.27 21.22
CA GLN A 112 3.41 4.12 22.54
C GLN A 112 1.88 4.01 22.52
N ALA A 113 1.28 4.21 21.35
CA ALA A 113 -0.16 4.11 21.16
C ALA A 113 -0.66 2.66 21.35
N ASP A 114 -1.89 2.52 21.84
CA ASP A 114 -2.60 1.25 21.91
C ASP A 114 -3.47 1.10 20.66
N TYR A 115 -2.91 0.49 19.61
CA TYR A 115 -3.60 0.35 18.34
C TYR A 115 -4.82 -0.56 18.44
N HIS A 116 -4.79 -1.61 19.28
CA HIS A 116 -5.94 -2.49 19.47
C HIS A 116 -7.13 -1.74 20.06
N HIS A 117 -6.88 -0.93 21.08
CA HIS A 117 -7.91 -0.06 21.66
C HIS A 117 -8.40 0.99 20.67
N ILE A 118 -7.50 1.66 19.95
CA ILE A 118 -7.86 2.70 18.97
C ILE A 118 -8.71 2.10 17.83
N LEU A 119 -8.32 0.95 17.29
CA LEU A 119 -9.01 0.28 16.19
C LEU A 119 -10.28 -0.47 16.62
N GLY A 120 -10.45 -0.71 17.92
CA GLY A 120 -11.57 -1.48 18.47
C GLY A 120 -11.53 -2.96 18.07
N ILE A 121 -10.33 -3.55 18.01
CA ILE A 121 -10.12 -4.94 17.58
C ILE A 121 -9.57 -5.81 18.71
N ASN A 122 -9.62 -7.13 18.53
CA ASN A 122 -9.13 -8.08 19.51
C ASN A 122 -7.60 -7.93 19.70
N TRP A 123 -7.14 -7.89 20.96
CA TRP A 123 -5.72 -7.74 21.32
C TRP A 123 -4.79 -8.82 20.72
N ARG A 124 -5.33 -9.98 20.34
CA ARG A 124 -4.58 -11.06 19.65
C ARG A 124 -4.41 -10.83 18.14
N THR A 125 -5.16 -9.92 17.55
CA THR A 125 -5.12 -9.67 16.11
C THR A 125 -3.80 -8.96 15.76
N PRO A 126 -2.97 -9.51 14.86
CA PRO A 126 -1.77 -8.82 14.41
C PRO A 126 -2.14 -7.55 13.62
N ILE A 127 -1.31 -6.53 13.73
CA ILE A 127 -1.55 -5.23 13.09
C ILE A 127 -0.34 -4.90 12.24
N ARG A 128 -0.58 -4.51 10.98
CA ARG A 128 0.45 -3.96 10.12
C ARG A 128 0.11 -2.52 9.78
N ALA A 129 0.94 -1.60 10.26
CA ALA A 129 0.84 -0.19 9.98
C ALA A 129 1.66 0.16 8.73
N LEU A 130 0.94 0.58 7.68
CA LEU A 130 1.47 0.90 6.37
C LEU A 130 1.60 2.41 6.27
N ILE A 131 2.82 2.92 6.31
CA ILE A 131 3.10 4.36 6.36
C ILE A 131 3.41 4.82 4.94
N PRO A 132 2.53 5.58 4.27
CA PRO A 132 2.82 6.11 2.93
C PRO A 132 4.06 6.99 2.97
N ILE A 133 4.91 6.90 1.96
CA ILE A 133 6.09 7.77 1.84
C ILE A 133 5.71 9.25 1.85
N ALA A 134 4.52 9.61 1.34
CA ALA A 134 3.97 10.97 1.42
C ALA A 134 3.82 11.46 2.88
N VAL A 135 3.49 10.59 3.84
CA VAL A 135 3.43 10.94 5.27
C VAL A 135 4.83 11.20 5.82
N VAL A 136 5.82 10.42 5.40
CA VAL A 136 7.22 10.63 5.80
C VAL A 136 7.73 11.97 5.27
N ASP A 137 7.40 12.31 4.02
CA ASP A 137 7.75 13.58 3.39
C ASP A 137 7.08 14.76 4.11
N GLU A 138 5.78 14.66 4.44
CA GLU A 138 5.08 15.69 5.25
C GLU A 138 5.72 15.86 6.63
N LEU A 139 6.10 14.77 7.30
CA LEU A 139 6.80 14.84 8.58
C LEU A 139 8.15 15.53 8.46
N ASP A 140 8.85 15.39 7.32
CA ASP A 140 10.12 16.06 7.07
C ASP A 140 9.92 17.57 6.88
N GLU A 141 8.92 17.96 6.08
CA GLU A 141 8.55 19.37 5.88
C GLU A 141 8.13 20.04 7.20
N LEU A 142 7.41 19.32 8.05
CA LEU A 142 6.97 19.80 9.37
C LEU A 142 8.14 20.05 10.35
N LYS A 143 9.39 19.69 10.01
CA LYS A 143 10.58 20.11 10.79
C LYS A 143 10.79 21.62 10.78
N GLU A 144 10.18 22.35 9.83
CA GLU A 144 10.22 23.81 9.73
C GLU A 144 9.01 24.49 10.41
N ALA A 145 8.07 23.71 10.97
CA ALA A 145 6.86 24.23 11.60
C ALA A 145 7.09 24.79 13.03
N ARG A 146 6.00 25.30 13.63
CA ARG A 146 5.97 25.78 15.03
C ARG A 146 6.43 24.70 16.03
N THR A 147 6.98 25.16 17.16
CA THR A 147 7.80 24.36 18.10
C THR A 147 7.24 23.01 18.54
N ALA A 148 5.94 22.91 18.86
CA ALA A 148 5.35 21.66 19.37
C ALA A 148 5.16 20.59 18.28
N VAL A 149 4.60 20.96 17.12
CA VAL A 149 4.40 20.07 15.97
C VAL A 149 5.76 19.63 15.41
N ARG A 150 6.70 20.58 15.32
CA ARG A 150 8.09 20.33 14.92
C ARG A 150 8.76 19.28 15.81
N HIS A 151 8.61 19.39 17.12
CA HIS A 151 9.21 18.43 18.05
C HIS A 151 8.62 17.03 17.83
N ARG A 152 7.29 16.91 17.73
CA ARG A 152 6.61 15.63 17.46
C ARG A 152 7.06 15.01 16.14
N ALA A 153 7.06 15.77 15.05
CA ALA A 153 7.47 15.27 13.74
C ALA A 153 8.92 14.75 13.75
N ARG A 154 9.84 15.49 14.40
CA ARG A 154 11.25 15.11 14.53
C ARG A 154 11.44 13.83 15.35
N VAL A 155 10.70 13.68 16.45
CA VAL A 155 10.73 12.47 17.28
C VAL A 155 10.15 11.29 16.51
N SER A 156 9.02 11.47 15.82
CA SER A 156 8.39 10.41 15.03
C SER A 156 9.32 9.88 13.94
N LEU A 157 9.96 10.78 13.17
CA LEU A 157 10.95 10.39 12.16
C LEU A 157 12.17 9.67 12.75
N ALA A 158 12.67 10.11 13.90
CA ALA A 158 13.80 9.45 14.56
C ALA A 158 13.46 8.05 15.10
N ILE A 159 12.19 7.79 15.42
CA ILE A 159 11.72 6.45 15.77
C ILE A 159 11.54 5.62 14.49
N LEU A 160 10.93 6.17 13.44
CA LEU A 160 10.77 5.48 12.16
C LEU A 160 12.12 5.03 11.60
N ASP A 161 13.09 5.95 11.48
CA ASP A 161 14.45 5.67 11.00
C ASP A 161 15.13 4.52 11.76
N ARG A 162 14.92 4.47 13.07
CA ARG A 162 15.46 3.40 13.92
C ARG A 162 14.78 2.05 13.71
N VAL A 163 13.45 2.06 13.55
CA VAL A 163 12.65 0.84 13.46
C VAL A 163 12.77 0.22 12.07
N VAL A 164 12.76 1.03 11.02
CA VAL A 164 12.82 0.55 9.62
C VAL A 164 14.26 0.42 9.10
N ALA A 165 15.22 0.20 9.99
CA ALA A 165 16.63 0.10 9.65
C ALA A 165 16.87 -1.06 8.67
N GLY A 166 17.46 -0.77 7.51
CA GLY A 166 17.72 -1.75 6.45
C GLY A 166 16.79 -1.57 5.26
N SER A 167 15.78 -2.44 5.11
CA SER A 167 14.81 -2.41 4.02
C SER A 167 13.49 -1.82 4.51
N PRO A 168 13.19 -0.52 4.29
CA PRO A 168 12.00 0.12 4.86
C PRO A 168 10.69 -0.41 4.29
N GLN A 169 10.79 -1.09 3.15
CA GLN A 169 9.66 -1.77 2.52
C GLN A 169 9.28 -3.03 3.26
N ASP A 170 10.14 -3.67 4.05
CA ASP A 170 9.77 -4.90 4.74
C ASP A 170 9.07 -4.63 6.09
N PRO A 171 8.24 -5.56 6.60
CA PRO A 171 7.61 -5.38 7.90
C PRO A 171 8.64 -5.43 9.03
N HIS A 172 8.69 -4.39 9.86
CA HIS A 172 9.55 -4.28 11.04
C HIS A 172 8.73 -4.22 12.31
N GLU A 173 9.12 -4.96 13.35
CA GLU A 173 8.45 -4.89 14.64
C GLU A 173 8.64 -3.51 15.29
N LEU A 174 7.53 -2.85 15.66
CA LEU A 174 7.59 -1.52 16.28
C LEU A 174 8.12 -1.56 17.72
N ARG A 175 7.95 -2.67 18.42
CA ARG A 175 8.45 -2.87 19.80
C ARG A 175 9.26 -4.17 19.86
N SER A 176 10.52 -4.06 20.25
CA SER A 176 11.34 -5.23 20.51
C SER A 176 10.77 -6.06 21.68
N PRO A 177 11.04 -7.38 21.71
CA PRO A 177 10.65 -8.24 22.84
C PRO A 177 11.10 -7.70 24.21
N GLU A 178 12.28 -7.08 24.27
CA GLU A 178 12.88 -6.51 25.48
C GLU A 178 12.07 -5.32 26.04
N LEU A 179 11.49 -4.49 25.16
CA LEU A 179 10.63 -3.37 25.55
C LEU A 179 9.22 -3.84 25.98
N ARG A 180 8.78 -5.03 25.53
CA ARG A 180 7.52 -5.65 25.99
C ARG A 180 7.59 -6.04 27.47
N GLU A 181 8.75 -6.46 27.96
CA GLU A 181 8.93 -6.93 29.34
C GLU A 181 8.97 -5.77 30.37
N LEU A 182 9.52 -4.61 30.01
CA LEU A 182 9.62 -3.46 30.91
C LEU A 182 8.27 -2.76 31.17
N ALA A 183 7.31 -2.88 30.24
CA ALA A 183 6.11 -2.05 30.20
C ALA A 183 4.91 -2.59 31.01
N GLY A 184 5.11 -3.49 31.98
CA GLY A 184 4.03 -3.84 32.92
C GLY A 184 3.98 -5.26 33.48
N GLY A 185 5.03 -6.07 33.37
CA GLY A 185 5.13 -7.37 34.07
C GLY A 185 4.12 -8.45 33.65
N VAL A 186 3.17 -8.13 32.77
CA VAL A 186 2.25 -9.06 32.13
C VAL A 186 2.75 -9.24 30.71
N GLN A 187 3.17 -10.47 30.37
CA GLN A 187 3.36 -10.91 28.98
C GLN A 187 1.98 -10.87 28.29
N ALA A 188 1.53 -9.67 27.90
CA ALA A 188 0.49 -9.55 26.91
C ALA A 188 1.18 -9.74 25.57
N PRO A 189 0.83 -10.78 24.78
CA PRO A 189 1.11 -10.79 23.37
C PRO A 189 0.28 -9.64 22.78
N THR A 190 0.83 -8.42 22.79
CA THR A 190 0.33 -7.36 21.92
C THR A 190 0.53 -7.94 20.53
N GLY A 191 -0.56 -8.34 19.85
CA GLY A 191 -0.49 -8.94 18.53
C GLY A 191 0.51 -8.17 17.68
N ASP A 192 1.45 -8.88 17.06
CA ASP A 192 2.67 -8.30 16.50
C ASP A 192 2.34 -7.04 15.69
N LEU A 193 2.74 -5.89 16.23
CA LEU A 193 2.58 -4.59 15.58
C LEU A 193 3.81 -4.39 14.72
N THR A 194 3.62 -4.55 13.43
CA THR A 194 4.66 -4.30 12.44
C THR A 194 4.39 -2.99 11.71
N ILE A 195 5.46 -2.31 11.32
CA ILE A 195 5.40 -1.12 10.49
C ILE A 195 6.16 -1.37 9.19
N GLU A 196 5.70 -0.77 8.11
CA GLU A 196 6.30 -0.83 6.78
C GLU A 196 6.09 0.52 6.08
N ILE A 197 7.09 0.99 5.34
CA ILE A 197 6.96 2.17 4.49
C ILE A 197 6.41 1.77 3.12
N LEU A 198 5.25 2.34 2.78
CA LEU A 198 4.62 2.16 1.48
C LEU A 198 5.16 3.21 0.51
N PHE A 199 6.03 2.77 -0.40
CA PHE A 199 6.56 3.63 -1.46
C PHE A 199 5.58 3.80 -2.61
N ASP A 200 5.81 4.86 -3.38
CA ASP A 200 5.09 5.13 -4.61
C ASP A 200 5.51 4.13 -5.69
N PRO A 201 4.55 3.51 -6.42
CA PRO A 201 4.86 2.65 -7.53
C PRO A 201 5.65 3.39 -8.63
N PRO A 202 6.49 2.70 -9.42
CA PRO A 202 7.19 3.33 -10.53
C PRO A 202 6.26 4.05 -11.50
N GLY A 203 6.53 5.34 -11.76
CA GLY A 203 5.72 6.17 -12.64
C GLY A 203 4.39 6.63 -12.06
N HIS A 204 4.20 6.50 -10.74
CA HIS A 204 3.13 7.15 -9.98
C HIS A 204 3.33 8.67 -9.98
N VAL A 205 2.23 9.40 -10.10
CA VAL A 205 2.21 10.87 -9.98
C VAL A 205 1.27 11.18 -8.83
N ARG A 206 1.82 11.78 -7.78
CA ARG A 206 1.04 12.11 -6.58
C ARG A 206 -0.08 13.10 -6.89
N LEU A 207 -1.20 12.93 -6.20
CA LEU A 207 -2.30 13.89 -6.22
C LEU A 207 -1.85 15.24 -5.62
N PRO A 208 -2.46 16.36 -6.07
CA PRO A 208 -2.07 17.69 -5.61
C PRO A 208 -2.41 17.96 -4.13
N ILE A 209 -3.35 17.18 -3.57
CA ILE A 209 -3.72 17.25 -2.16
C ILE A 209 -3.19 15.98 -1.49
N ILE A 210 -2.27 16.14 -0.53
CA ILE A 210 -1.59 15.01 0.12
C ILE A 210 -2.57 14.15 0.92
N ASP A 211 -3.58 14.77 1.54
CA ASP A 211 -4.68 14.06 2.19
C ASP A 211 -5.38 13.07 1.23
N ASP A 212 -5.66 13.51 0.00
CA ASP A 212 -6.30 12.67 -1.02
C ASP A 212 -5.32 11.61 -1.54
N GLU A 213 -4.02 11.94 -1.67
CA GLU A 213 -2.95 11.00 -1.99
C GLU A 213 -2.87 9.85 -0.97
N ILE A 214 -2.85 10.15 0.33
CA ILE A 214 -2.80 9.14 1.40
C ILE A 214 -4.00 8.20 1.33
N ILE A 215 -5.19 8.74 1.06
CA ILE A 215 -6.42 7.96 0.90
C ILE A 215 -6.35 7.06 -0.33
N ASP A 216 -5.88 7.58 -1.47
CA ASP A 216 -5.71 6.82 -2.71
C ASP A 216 -4.72 5.66 -2.53
N ARG A 217 -3.57 5.93 -1.90
CA ARG A 217 -2.58 4.89 -1.56
C ARG A 217 -3.19 3.82 -0.66
N ALA A 218 -3.97 4.19 0.36
CA ALA A 218 -4.65 3.25 1.25
C ALA A 218 -5.68 2.37 0.51
N LEU A 219 -6.48 2.96 -0.37
CA LEU A 219 -7.47 2.22 -1.18
C LEU A 219 -6.79 1.26 -2.16
N SER A 220 -5.65 1.64 -2.73
CA SER A 220 -4.91 0.79 -3.68
C SER A 220 -4.44 -0.55 -3.07
N ILE A 221 -4.36 -0.63 -1.75
CA ILE A 221 -3.95 -1.84 -1.02
C ILE A 221 -5.12 -2.83 -0.87
N GLN A 222 -6.37 -2.36 -0.76
CA GLN A 222 -7.52 -3.23 -0.48
C GLN A 222 -7.71 -4.37 -1.52
N PRO A 223 -7.58 -4.13 -2.84
CA PRO A 223 -7.66 -5.19 -3.83
C PRO A 223 -6.51 -6.21 -3.71
N LEU A 224 -5.31 -5.76 -3.33
CA LEU A 224 -4.14 -6.62 -3.17
C LEU A 224 -4.25 -7.49 -1.91
N ALA A 225 -4.76 -6.91 -0.82
CA ALA A 225 -4.92 -7.58 0.46
C ALA A 225 -6.19 -8.42 0.59
N GLY A 226 -7.13 -8.26 -0.36
CA GLY A 226 -8.44 -8.92 -0.34
C GLY A 226 -9.27 -8.61 0.90
N ARG A 227 -9.02 -7.47 1.56
CA ARG A 227 -9.66 -7.08 2.82
C ARG A 227 -9.67 -5.57 3.02
N GLU A 228 -10.46 -5.13 3.99
CA GLU A 228 -10.51 -3.72 4.38
C GLU A 228 -9.18 -3.25 4.98
N VAL A 229 -8.81 -2.02 4.58
CA VAL A 229 -7.73 -1.23 5.18
C VAL A 229 -8.37 -0.07 5.93
N ALA A 230 -7.88 0.24 7.12
CA ALA A 230 -8.36 1.36 7.92
C ALA A 230 -7.40 2.56 7.87
N LEU A 231 -7.90 3.76 7.62
CA LEU A 231 -7.17 5.00 7.81
C LEU A 231 -7.19 5.40 9.29
N LEU A 232 -6.03 5.70 9.85
CA LEU A 232 -5.88 6.18 11.22
C LEU A 232 -5.49 7.66 11.20
N THR A 233 -6.35 8.50 11.76
CA THR A 233 -6.20 9.97 11.68
C THR A 233 -6.64 10.67 12.96
N CYS A 234 -6.02 11.80 13.28
CA CYS A 234 -6.50 12.76 14.27
C CYS A 234 -7.29 13.92 13.63
N ASP A 235 -7.35 14.01 12.30
CA ASP A 235 -8.06 15.06 11.58
C ASP A 235 -9.51 14.65 11.24
N THR A 236 -10.43 15.59 11.45
CA THR A 236 -11.85 15.40 11.15
C THR A 236 -12.14 15.47 9.66
N ASN A 237 -11.51 16.40 8.95
CA ASN A 237 -11.68 16.57 7.50
C ASN A 237 -11.17 15.34 6.77
N GLN A 238 -10.00 14.83 7.16
CA GLN A 238 -9.41 13.63 6.56
C GLN A 238 -10.29 12.39 6.80
N SER A 239 -10.86 12.26 8.00
CA SER A 239 -11.86 11.22 8.29
C SER A 239 -13.15 11.33 7.44
N PHE A 240 -13.58 12.54 7.09
CA PHE A 240 -14.72 12.73 6.17
C PHE A 240 -14.37 12.37 4.73
N ARG A 241 -13.20 12.81 4.25
CA ARG A 241 -12.69 12.49 2.90
C ARG A 241 -12.60 10.98 2.70
N ALA A 242 -11.95 10.27 3.62
CA ALA A 242 -11.81 8.82 3.57
C ALA A 242 -13.17 8.10 3.49
N ARG A 243 -14.11 8.48 4.35
CA ARG A 243 -15.45 7.87 4.36
C ARG A 243 -16.24 8.15 3.08
N SER A 244 -16.05 9.30 2.44
CA SER A 244 -16.74 9.65 1.20
C SER A 244 -16.37 8.75 0.03
N VAL A 245 -15.20 8.11 0.08
CA VAL A 245 -14.70 7.17 -0.94
C VAL A 245 -14.71 5.70 -0.45
N GLY A 246 -15.41 5.40 0.64
CA GLY A 246 -15.59 4.04 1.16
C GLY A 246 -14.41 3.51 1.99
N LEU A 247 -13.41 4.32 2.32
CA LEU A 247 -12.32 3.92 3.20
C LEU A 247 -12.75 4.04 4.67
N ARG A 248 -12.59 2.96 5.44
CA ARG A 248 -12.84 2.97 6.89
C ARG A 248 -11.88 3.95 7.56
N ALA A 249 -12.41 4.93 8.29
CA ALA A 249 -11.59 5.89 9.05
C ALA A 249 -11.78 5.71 10.56
N VAL A 250 -10.67 5.59 11.29
CA VAL A 250 -10.61 5.48 12.75
C VAL A 250 -9.96 6.75 13.30
N LYS A 251 -10.68 7.44 14.20
CA LYS A 251 -10.18 8.68 14.80
C LYS A 251 -9.42 8.40 16.09
N ALA A 252 -8.12 8.72 16.09
CA ALA A 252 -7.33 8.72 17.31
C ALA A 252 -7.59 9.97 18.14
N ARG A 253 -7.51 9.83 19.47
CA ARG A 253 -7.58 10.96 20.39
C ARG A 253 -6.36 11.88 20.21
N ARG A 254 -6.59 13.17 20.36
CA ARG A 254 -5.53 14.18 20.35
C ARG A 254 -5.02 14.47 21.76
N LYS A 255 -3.76 14.89 21.87
CA LYS A 255 -3.11 15.24 23.16
C LYS A 255 -3.75 16.45 23.87
N ASP A 256 -4.22 17.44 23.11
CA ASP A 256 -4.90 18.62 23.63
C ASP A 256 -6.26 18.26 24.27
N GLN A 257 -7.04 17.40 23.61
CA GLN A 257 -8.31 16.90 24.15
C GLN A 257 -8.16 16.15 25.47
N GLU A 258 -7.09 15.36 25.65
CA GLU A 258 -6.80 14.71 26.94
C GLU A 258 -6.52 15.73 28.05
N THR A 259 -5.80 16.80 27.71
CA THR A 259 -5.46 17.88 28.65
C THR A 259 -6.71 18.65 29.07
N GLU A 260 -7.61 18.93 28.12
CA GLU A 260 -8.90 19.58 28.38
C GLU A 260 -9.85 18.70 29.20
N LEU A 261 -9.94 17.39 28.91
CA LEU A 261 -10.75 16.46 29.70
C LEU A 261 -10.23 16.35 31.14
N LYS A 262 -8.91 16.24 31.34
CA LYS A 262 -8.31 16.20 32.68
C LYS A 262 -8.62 17.47 33.47
N ALA A 263 -8.46 18.64 32.85
CA ALA A 263 -8.80 19.92 33.47
C ALA A 263 -10.30 20.02 33.83
N ALA A 264 -11.19 19.47 33.00
CA ALA A 264 -12.62 19.43 33.28
C ALA A 264 -12.97 18.53 34.48
N TYR A 265 -12.37 17.33 34.57
CA TYR A 265 -12.56 16.42 35.71
C TYR A 265 -12.03 17.00 37.04
N GLU A 266 -10.86 17.65 37.03
CA GLU A 266 -10.31 18.32 38.21
C GLU A 266 -11.19 19.48 38.69
N ALA A 267 -11.83 20.21 37.76
CA ALA A 267 -12.77 21.28 38.08
C ALA A 267 -14.08 20.76 38.71
N GLU A 268 -14.56 19.58 38.28
CA GLU A 268 -15.75 18.93 38.86
C GLU A 268 -15.48 18.37 40.27
N GLU A 269 -14.33 17.73 40.51
CA GLU A 269 -13.95 17.26 41.85
C GLU A 269 -13.79 18.39 42.86
N THR A 270 -13.26 19.54 42.43
CA THR A 270 -13.12 20.73 43.29
C THR A 270 -14.48 21.38 43.63
N THR A 271 -15.50 21.15 42.79
CA THR A 271 -16.85 21.72 42.98
C THR A 271 -17.76 20.78 43.79
N SER A 272 -17.54 19.46 43.73
CA SER A 272 -18.31 18.48 44.52
C SER A 272 -17.77 18.26 45.95
N GLY A 273 -16.62 18.84 46.30
CA GLY A 273 -16.00 18.77 47.62
C GLY A 273 -16.30 19.94 48.56
N LYS A 274 -17.29 20.79 48.26
CA LYS A 274 -17.79 21.87 49.12
C LYS A 274 -19.25 21.64 49.49
#